data_AF-A0A8K0TL18-F1
#
_entry.id   AF-A0A8K0TL18-F1
#
_cell.length_a   1.000
_cell.length_b   1.000
_cell.length_c   1.000
_cell.angle_alpha   90.00
_cell.angle_beta   90.00
_cell.angle_gamma   90.00
#
_symmetry.space_group_name_H-M   'P 1'
#
loop_
_entity.id
_entity.type
_entity.pdbx_description
1 polymer ?
#
loop_
_entity_poly.entity_id
_entity_poly.type
_entity_poly.pdbx_seq_one_letter_code
_entity_poly.pdbx_strand_id
1 'polypeptide(L)'
;MAGPVVLSPSSPYELVEYIVAFQKHPTTLLICSTREEFFGALLHEIKSRLEPTNEPNNQAPLSLLSSPLYQQAVARHIRILFVPTVAHLRSFLAVFEPKDSKVPPPPGAGISAGRRPPLLLVYGFLDLHRDSSEWSAQGISNTAAALVEGARRVGFQATIVEPKDGEKFESFEALLADAAPVLSGSGGRREDGGWTGRRIEVRRILGRWFRFQTGQWDVE
;
A
#
# COMPACT_ATOMS: atom_id res chain seq x y z
N MET A 1 -12.15 -12.68 -12.20
CA MET A 1 -11.47 -11.44 -11.77
C MET A 1 -10.73 -11.73 -10.46
N ALA A 2 -9.51 -11.23 -10.29
CA ALA A 2 -8.82 -11.37 -9.01
C ALA A 2 -9.53 -10.48 -7.97
N GLY A 3 -9.96 -11.07 -6.86
CA GLY A 3 -10.64 -10.32 -5.80
C GLY A 3 -9.70 -9.35 -5.06
N PRO A 4 -10.25 -8.37 -4.32
CA PRO A 4 -9.47 -7.43 -3.53
C PRO A 4 -8.55 -8.16 -2.54
N VAL A 5 -7.34 -7.64 -2.35
CA VAL A 5 -6.33 -8.24 -1.49
C VAL A 5 -5.64 -7.23 -0.56
N VAL A 6 -5.31 -7.66 0.64
CA VAL A 6 -4.33 -7.02 1.54
C VAL A 6 -3.09 -7.89 1.50
N LEU A 7 -1.96 -7.33 1.08
CA LEU A 7 -0.67 -8.03 1.14
C LEU A 7 -0.01 -7.78 2.50
N SER A 8 0.95 -8.64 2.85
CA SER A 8 1.81 -8.41 4.02
C SER A 8 2.50 -7.03 3.93
N PRO A 9 2.91 -6.44 5.06
CA PRO A 9 3.59 -5.14 5.04
C PRO A 9 4.88 -5.21 4.21
N SER A 10 5.24 -4.11 3.57
CA SER A 10 6.49 -3.98 2.81
C SER A 10 7.22 -2.71 3.21
N SER A 11 8.54 -2.69 3.05
CA SER A 11 9.28 -1.42 3.10
C SER A 11 9.00 -0.59 1.82
N PRO A 12 9.32 0.72 1.82
CA PRO A 12 9.25 1.52 0.61
C PRO A 12 10.13 0.95 -0.52
N TYR A 13 11.32 0.44 -0.20
CA TYR A 13 12.21 -0.17 -1.19
C TYR A 13 11.61 -1.44 -1.81
N GLU A 14 11.16 -2.38 -0.97
CA GLU A 14 10.54 -3.64 -1.40
C GLU A 14 9.31 -3.39 -2.27
N LEU A 15 8.50 -2.39 -1.90
CA LEU A 15 7.34 -1.98 -2.68
C LEU A 15 7.76 -1.54 -4.09
N VAL A 16 8.72 -0.60 -4.19
CA VAL A 16 9.12 -0.06 -5.49
C VAL A 16 9.77 -1.15 -6.34
N GLU A 17 10.61 -2.00 -5.74
CA GLU A 17 11.20 -3.15 -6.44
C GLU A 17 10.12 -4.09 -6.99
N TYR A 18 9.13 -4.46 -6.17
CA TYR A 18 8.01 -5.30 -6.59
C TYR A 18 7.20 -4.65 -7.72
N ILE A 19 6.90 -3.36 -7.60
CA ILE A 19 6.11 -2.63 -8.59
C ILE A 19 6.83 -2.58 -9.94
N VAL A 20 8.13 -2.28 -9.94
CA VAL A 20 8.96 -2.20 -11.15
C VAL A 20 9.18 -3.57 -11.78
N ALA A 21 9.34 -4.62 -10.98
CA ALA A 21 9.61 -5.97 -11.46
C ALA A 21 8.36 -6.67 -12.02
N PHE A 22 7.19 -6.50 -11.39
CA PHE A 22 6.03 -7.36 -11.64
C PHE A 22 4.82 -6.66 -12.24
N GLN A 23 4.72 -5.32 -12.15
CA GLN A 23 3.51 -4.63 -12.57
C GLN A 23 3.60 -4.09 -13.99
N LYS A 24 2.43 -4.05 -14.64
CA LYS A 24 2.25 -3.57 -16.02
C LYS A 24 1.29 -2.40 -16.06
N HIS A 25 1.38 -1.61 -17.12
CA HIS A 25 0.42 -0.55 -17.39
C HIS A 25 -0.98 -1.14 -17.70
N PRO A 26 -2.07 -0.52 -17.20
CA PRO A 26 -2.09 0.63 -16.29
C PRO A 26 -1.98 0.19 -14.82
N THR A 27 -1.05 0.76 -14.05
CA THR A 27 -0.99 0.57 -12.59
C THR A 27 -1.04 1.92 -11.91
N THR A 28 -1.90 2.06 -10.89
CA THR A 28 -1.98 3.28 -10.06
C THR A 28 -1.61 2.94 -8.62
N LEU A 29 -0.61 3.64 -8.11
CA LEU A 29 -0.10 3.55 -6.75
C LEU A 29 -0.48 4.82 -5.99
N LEU A 30 -1.24 4.65 -4.91
CA LEU A 30 -1.60 5.70 -3.97
C LEU A 30 -0.75 5.54 -2.72
N ILE A 31 0.09 6.53 -2.44
CA ILE A 31 0.94 6.58 -1.25
C ILE A 31 0.26 7.44 -0.21
N CYS A 32 -0.10 6.85 0.94
CA CYS A 32 -0.83 7.50 2.02
C CYS A 32 0.09 8.24 3.00
N SER A 33 1.06 8.96 2.47
CA SER A 33 1.95 9.86 3.20
C SER A 33 2.29 11.05 2.31
N THR A 34 3.03 12.01 2.86
CA THR A 34 3.61 13.07 2.04
C THR A 34 4.71 12.51 1.14
N ARG A 35 5.04 13.27 0.09
CA ARG A 35 6.15 12.90 -0.79
C ARG A 35 7.46 12.86 -0.02
N GLU A 36 7.67 13.84 0.85
CA GLU A 36 8.88 14.03 1.63
C GLU A 36 9.11 12.85 2.59
N GLU A 37 8.07 12.40 3.30
CA GLU A 37 8.13 11.25 4.21
C GLU A 37 8.47 9.95 3.46
N PHE A 38 7.76 9.68 2.36
CA PHE A 38 8.00 8.45 1.59
C PHE A 38 9.41 8.39 1.00
N PHE A 39 9.85 9.49 0.36
CA PHE A 39 11.20 9.55 -0.19
C PHE A 39 12.27 9.54 0.91
N GLY A 40 12.02 10.16 2.06
CA GLY A 40 12.90 10.10 3.23
C GLY A 40 13.10 8.68 3.71
N ALA A 41 12.01 7.93 3.90
CA ALA A 41 12.05 6.52 4.31
C ALA A 41 12.75 5.64 3.27
N LEU A 42 12.44 5.81 1.98
CA LEU A 42 13.09 5.09 0.88
C LEU A 42 14.60 5.35 0.83
N LEU A 43 15.02 6.60 0.94
CA LEU A 43 16.44 6.98 0.94
C LEU A 43 17.18 6.47 2.16
N HIS A 44 16.54 6.51 3.34
CA HIS A 44 17.11 5.96 4.56
C HIS A 44 17.39 4.46 4.40
N GLU A 45 16.44 3.70 3.83
CA GLU A 45 16.61 2.28 3.59
C GLU A 45 17.72 1.99 2.56
N ILE A 46 17.75 2.72 1.44
CA ILE A 46 18.82 2.60 0.45
C ILE A 46 20.20 2.84 1.09
N LYS A 47 20.33 3.87 1.94
CA LYS A 47 21.58 4.15 2.68
C LYS A 47 21.93 3.01 3.63
N SER A 48 20.97 2.52 4.42
CA SER A 48 21.21 1.43 5.38
C SER A 48 21.72 0.14 4.71
N ARG A 49 21.31 -0.12 3.46
CA ARG A 49 21.78 -1.25 2.66
C ARG A 49 23.13 -1.02 1.98
N LEU A 50 23.55 0.24 1.80
CA LEU A 50 24.85 0.62 1.26
C LEU A 50 25.94 0.68 2.33
N GLU A 51 25.57 0.84 3.59
CA GLU A 51 26.50 0.81 4.72
C GLU A 51 27.19 -0.57 4.76
N PRO A 52 28.54 -0.64 4.71
CA PRO A 52 29.26 -1.89 4.78
C PRO A 52 29.04 -2.50 6.16
N THR A 53 28.23 -3.56 6.22
CA THR A 53 28.23 -4.44 7.38
C THR A 53 29.62 -5.09 7.49
N ASN A 54 30.17 -5.19 8.70
CA ASN A 54 31.46 -5.84 8.97
C ASN A 54 31.50 -7.34 8.60
N GLU A 55 30.43 -7.88 8.02
CA GLU A 55 30.27 -9.25 7.58
C GLU A 55 30.54 -9.35 6.06
N PRO A 56 31.64 -10.02 5.63
CA PRO A 56 32.13 -9.97 4.25
C PRO A 56 31.28 -10.72 3.21
N ASN A 57 30.06 -11.17 3.53
CA ASN A 57 29.31 -12.09 2.66
C ASN A 57 27.86 -11.71 2.32
N ASN A 58 27.37 -10.50 2.64
CA ASN A 58 25.95 -10.16 2.43
C ASN A 58 25.67 -8.82 1.72
N GLN A 59 26.63 -8.32 0.93
CA GLN A 59 26.36 -7.19 0.04
C GLN A 59 25.57 -7.66 -1.18
N ALA A 60 24.27 -7.91 -1.02
CA ALA A 60 23.38 -8.05 -2.16
C ALA A 60 23.38 -6.71 -2.93
N PRO A 61 23.75 -6.69 -4.23
CA PRO A 61 23.73 -5.45 -5.00
C PRO A 61 22.32 -4.85 -4.98
N LEU A 62 22.22 -3.52 -4.87
CA LEU A 62 20.94 -2.82 -4.96
C LEU A 62 20.33 -3.03 -6.37
N SER A 63 19.47 -4.03 -6.47
CA SER A 63 18.72 -4.40 -7.69
C SER A 63 18.02 -3.18 -8.29
N LEU A 64 17.44 -2.32 -7.45
CA LEU A 64 16.80 -1.07 -7.87
C LEU A 64 17.73 -0.07 -8.57
N LEU A 65 19.00 0.04 -8.16
CA LEU A 65 19.98 0.95 -8.79
C LEU A 65 20.66 0.33 -10.01
N SER A 66 20.66 -1.00 -10.09
CA SER A 66 21.15 -1.77 -11.25
C SER A 66 20.03 -2.18 -12.21
N SER A 67 18.82 -1.61 -12.01
CA SER A 67 17.63 -1.91 -12.79
C SER A 67 17.93 -1.88 -14.30
N PRO A 68 17.70 -2.98 -15.05
CA PRO A 68 17.86 -2.98 -16.49
C PRO A 68 17.04 -1.87 -17.16
N LEU A 69 17.48 -1.40 -18.34
CA LEU A 69 16.77 -0.38 -19.12
C LEU A 69 15.27 -0.68 -19.30
N TYR A 70 14.90 -1.98 -19.38
CA TYR A 70 13.51 -2.43 -19.44
C TYR A 70 12.71 -2.05 -18.19
N GLN A 71 13.26 -2.25 -16.99
CA GLN A 71 12.60 -1.89 -15.73
C GLN A 71 12.42 -0.37 -15.59
N GLN A 72 13.41 0.42 -16.02
CA GLN A 72 13.28 1.88 -16.08
C GLN A 72 12.21 2.34 -17.08
N ALA A 73 12.08 1.63 -18.21
CA ALA A 73 10.99 1.89 -19.16
C ALA A 73 9.63 1.57 -18.52
N VAL A 74 9.49 0.43 -17.84
CA VAL A 74 8.24 0.03 -17.14
C VAL A 74 7.86 1.03 -16.04
N ALA A 75 8.83 1.52 -15.26
CA ALA A 75 8.59 2.50 -14.19
C ALA A 75 7.92 3.79 -14.70
N ARG A 76 8.25 4.23 -15.93
CA ARG A 76 7.63 5.40 -16.58
C ARG A 76 6.16 5.22 -16.88
N HIS A 77 5.65 3.99 -16.79
CA HIS A 77 4.27 3.62 -17.11
C HIS A 77 3.43 3.29 -15.85
N ILE A 78 3.93 3.65 -14.66
CA ILE A 78 3.22 3.51 -13.39
C ILE A 78 2.80 4.90 -12.89
N ARG A 79 1.51 5.06 -12.61
CA ARG A 79 0.95 6.30 -12.04
C ARG A 79 1.13 6.27 -10.53
N ILE A 80 1.84 7.24 -9.97
CA ILE A 80 2.02 7.39 -8.52
C ILE A 80 1.37 8.71 -8.07
N LEU A 81 0.55 8.66 -7.01
CA LEU A 81 0.00 9.85 -6.35
C LEU A 81 0.21 9.77 -4.84
N PHE A 82 0.46 10.93 -4.22
CA PHE A 82 0.55 11.08 -2.77
C PHE A 82 -0.78 11.63 -2.23
N VAL A 83 -1.36 10.92 -1.28
CA VAL A 83 -2.67 11.20 -0.68
C VAL A 83 -2.52 11.23 0.85
N PRO A 84 -1.97 12.31 1.42
CA PRO A 84 -1.53 12.35 2.82
C PRO A 84 -2.68 12.47 3.84
N THR A 85 -3.95 12.45 3.40
CA THR A 85 -5.10 12.43 4.32
C THR A 85 -6.18 11.48 3.84
N VAL A 86 -7.01 10.97 4.76
CA VAL A 86 -8.17 10.15 4.43
C VAL A 86 -9.12 10.88 3.48
N ALA A 87 -9.26 12.20 3.61
CA ALA A 87 -10.06 13.03 2.72
C ALA A 87 -9.52 13.03 1.27
N HIS A 88 -8.19 13.18 1.09
CA HIS A 88 -7.54 13.07 -0.22
C HIS A 88 -7.73 11.68 -0.84
N LEU A 89 -7.57 10.62 -0.04
CA LEU A 89 -7.75 9.26 -0.52
C LEU A 89 -9.21 9.03 -0.97
N ARG A 90 -10.19 9.37 -0.14
CA ARG A 90 -11.61 9.18 -0.46
C ARG A 90 -12.06 10.00 -1.66
N SER A 91 -11.62 11.26 -1.78
CA SER A 91 -11.96 12.11 -2.92
C SER A 91 -11.39 11.55 -4.22
N PHE A 92 -10.13 11.10 -4.20
CA PHE A 92 -9.51 10.44 -5.36
C PHE A 92 -10.27 9.17 -5.76
N LEU A 93 -10.58 8.30 -4.80
CA LEU A 93 -11.30 7.04 -5.07
C LEU A 93 -12.73 7.29 -5.62
N ALA A 94 -13.38 8.37 -5.22
CA ALA A 94 -14.73 8.70 -5.69
C ALA A 94 -14.76 8.98 -7.21
N VAL A 95 -13.70 9.60 -7.74
CA VAL A 95 -13.61 10.02 -9.15
C VAL A 95 -12.58 9.22 -9.96
N PHE A 96 -12.03 8.15 -9.39
CA PHE A 96 -10.94 7.41 -10.02
C PHE A 96 -11.34 6.84 -11.39
N GLU A 97 -10.68 7.35 -12.44
CA GLU A 97 -10.75 6.81 -13.79
C GLU A 97 -9.33 6.66 -14.40
N PRO A 98 -8.99 5.50 -14.99
CA PRO A 98 -7.68 5.26 -15.60
C PRO A 98 -7.33 6.22 -16.73
N LYS A 99 -8.33 6.69 -17.49
CA LYS A 99 -8.17 7.61 -18.62
C LYS A 99 -7.64 8.99 -18.21
N ASP A 100 -7.79 9.37 -16.93
CA ASP A 100 -7.25 10.64 -16.40
C ASP A 100 -5.75 10.56 -16.14
N SER A 101 -5.17 9.37 -16.29
CA SER A 101 -3.73 9.18 -16.16
C SER A 101 -2.99 9.90 -17.28
N LYS A 102 -2.10 10.82 -16.92
CA LYS A 102 -1.13 11.43 -17.85
C LYS A 102 0.04 10.50 -18.20
N VAL A 103 0.06 9.30 -17.61
CA VAL A 103 1.09 8.30 -17.85
C VAL A 103 0.75 7.55 -19.14
N PRO A 104 1.58 7.66 -20.20
CA PRO A 104 1.28 7.02 -21.47
C PRO A 104 1.41 5.50 -21.37
N PRO A 105 0.72 4.73 -22.22
CA PRO A 105 0.93 3.30 -22.32
C PRO A 105 2.33 2.98 -22.88
N PRO A 106 2.94 1.83 -22.51
CA PRO A 106 4.20 1.38 -23.09
C PRO A 106 4.06 1.10 -24.60
N PRO A 107 5.14 1.27 -25.39
CA PRO A 107 5.14 0.91 -26.80
C PRO A 107 4.77 -0.57 -26.98
N GLY A 108 3.79 -0.89 -27.84
CA GLY A 108 3.34 -2.26 -28.08
C GLY A 108 2.34 -2.84 -27.06
N ALA A 109 1.83 -2.01 -26.12
CA ALA A 109 0.82 -2.43 -25.13
C ALA A 109 -0.47 -3.02 -25.72
N GLY A 110 -0.74 -2.79 -27.01
CA GLY A 110 -1.90 -3.32 -27.72
C GLY A 110 -1.89 -4.84 -27.95
N ILE A 111 -0.79 -5.55 -27.70
CA ILE A 111 -0.62 -6.95 -28.16
C ILE A 111 -0.57 -7.99 -27.01
N SER A 112 -0.41 -7.59 -25.74
CA SER A 112 -0.37 -8.56 -24.63
C SER A 112 -1.43 -8.28 -23.58
N ALA A 113 -2.62 -8.86 -23.79
CA ALA A 113 -3.62 -9.06 -22.75
C ALA A 113 -3.06 -10.04 -21.70
N GLY A 114 -2.22 -9.53 -20.81
CA GLY A 114 -1.71 -10.27 -19.66
C GLY A 114 -2.87 -10.72 -18.78
N ARG A 115 -2.81 -11.99 -18.33
CA ARG A 115 -3.84 -12.71 -17.57
C ARG A 115 -4.24 -12.09 -16.21
N ARG A 116 -3.52 -11.05 -15.75
CA ARG A 116 -3.72 -10.40 -14.43
C ARG A 116 -4.35 -9.02 -14.60
N PRO A 117 -5.37 -8.68 -13.79
CA PRO A 117 -6.00 -7.37 -13.86
C PRO A 117 -5.01 -6.25 -13.47
N PRO A 118 -5.16 -5.04 -14.04
CA PRO A 118 -4.37 -3.89 -13.63
C PRO A 118 -4.64 -3.53 -12.17
N LEU A 119 -3.70 -2.82 -11.52
CA LEU A 119 -3.68 -2.72 -10.06
C LEU A 119 -3.95 -1.29 -9.58
N LEU A 120 -4.82 -1.16 -8.58
CA LEU A 120 -5.01 0.05 -7.78
C LEU A 120 -4.49 -0.25 -6.36
N LEU A 121 -3.25 0.16 -6.09
CA LEU A 121 -2.58 -0.07 -4.81
C LEU A 121 -2.77 1.13 -3.89
N VAL A 122 -3.04 0.88 -2.62
CA VAL A 122 -2.94 1.86 -1.55
C VAL A 122 -1.87 1.42 -0.56
N TYR A 123 -0.84 2.24 -0.40
CA TYR A 123 0.28 2.01 0.51
C TYR A 123 0.15 2.89 1.74
N GLY A 124 0.11 2.30 2.95
CA GLY A 124 -0.11 3.02 4.22
C GLY A 124 -1.57 3.33 4.51
N PHE A 125 -2.48 2.44 4.10
CA PHE A 125 -3.92 2.66 4.22
C PHE A 125 -4.36 2.79 5.69
N LEU A 126 -3.87 1.94 6.58
CA LEU A 126 -4.25 1.94 7.99
C LEU A 126 -3.61 3.11 8.74
N ASP A 127 -2.33 3.39 8.50
CA ASP A 127 -1.63 4.50 9.15
C ASP A 127 -2.29 5.84 8.86
N LEU A 128 -2.75 6.04 7.62
CA LEU A 128 -3.54 7.22 7.25
C LEU A 128 -4.76 7.45 8.15
N HIS A 129 -5.41 6.38 8.62
CA HIS A 129 -6.56 6.47 9.51
C HIS A 129 -6.13 6.69 10.96
N ARG A 130 -5.01 6.09 11.41
CA ARG A 130 -4.50 6.19 12.78
C ARG A 130 -4.19 7.62 13.19
N ASP A 131 -3.63 8.40 12.27
CA ASP A 131 -3.23 9.79 12.52
C ASP A 131 -4.42 10.77 12.38
N SER A 132 -5.64 10.25 12.40
CA SER A 132 -6.87 11.03 12.23
C SER A 132 -8.00 10.53 13.14
N SER A 133 -9.08 11.29 13.20
CA SER A 133 -10.33 10.85 13.84
C SER A 133 -11.06 9.72 13.09
N GLU A 134 -10.50 9.25 11.97
CA GLU A 134 -11.05 8.17 11.14
C GLU A 134 -10.57 6.77 11.56
N TRP A 135 -9.72 6.66 12.59
CA TRP A 135 -9.38 5.37 13.19
C TRP A 135 -10.57 4.74 13.91
N SER A 136 -11.40 4.05 13.13
CA SER A 136 -12.53 3.26 13.61
C SER A 136 -12.92 2.19 12.59
N ALA A 137 -13.62 1.15 13.04
CA ALA A 137 -14.15 0.12 12.15
C ALA A 137 -15.05 0.73 11.07
N GLN A 138 -15.85 1.74 11.43
CA GLN A 138 -16.66 2.50 10.48
C GLN A 138 -15.79 3.26 9.46
N GLY A 139 -14.82 4.05 9.92
CA GLY A 139 -13.97 4.87 9.06
C GLY A 139 -13.14 4.03 8.08
N ILE A 140 -12.47 3.00 8.62
CA ILE A 140 -11.69 2.03 7.86
C ILE A 140 -12.59 1.30 6.85
N SER A 141 -13.75 0.81 7.28
CA SER A 141 -14.67 0.08 6.39
C SER A 141 -15.24 0.97 5.28
N ASN A 142 -15.47 2.26 5.53
CA ASN A 142 -15.97 3.19 4.52
C ASN A 142 -14.92 3.43 3.43
N THR A 143 -13.67 3.69 3.82
CA THR A 143 -12.57 3.88 2.87
C THR A 143 -12.24 2.59 2.12
N ALA A 144 -12.31 1.44 2.79
CA ALA A 144 -12.16 0.12 2.17
C ALA A 144 -13.21 -0.14 1.09
N ALA A 145 -14.48 0.15 1.39
CA ALA A 145 -15.57 0.05 0.44
C ALA A 145 -15.35 0.95 -0.78
N ALA A 146 -14.94 2.21 -0.56
CA ALA A 146 -14.64 3.15 -1.62
C ALA A 146 -13.49 2.68 -2.52
N LEU A 147 -12.46 2.04 -1.94
CA LEU A 147 -11.34 1.49 -2.69
C LEU A 147 -11.78 0.30 -3.57
N VAL A 148 -12.51 -0.65 -2.98
CA VAL A 148 -13.02 -1.81 -3.71
C VAL A 148 -13.95 -1.39 -4.83
N GLU A 149 -14.89 -0.49 -4.55
CA GLU A 149 -15.82 0.02 -5.56
C GLU A 149 -15.09 0.79 -6.65
N GLY A 150 -14.19 1.71 -6.28
CA GLY A 150 -13.38 2.49 -7.22
C GLY A 150 -12.58 1.61 -8.18
N ALA A 151 -11.89 0.58 -7.66
CA ALA A 151 -11.15 -0.36 -8.50
C ALA A 151 -12.08 -1.19 -9.39
N ARG A 152 -13.16 -1.72 -8.82
CA ARG A 152 -14.11 -2.59 -9.53
C ARG A 152 -14.77 -1.90 -10.71
N ARG A 153 -15.14 -0.62 -10.57
CA ARG A 153 -15.75 0.19 -11.65
C ARG A 153 -14.90 0.21 -12.94
N VAL A 154 -13.59 0.09 -12.82
CA VAL A 154 -12.64 0.21 -13.94
C VAL A 154 -11.88 -1.09 -14.23
N GLY A 155 -12.30 -2.20 -13.60
CA GLY A 155 -11.71 -3.53 -13.81
C GLY A 155 -10.33 -3.73 -13.17
N PHE A 156 -9.96 -2.90 -12.19
CA PHE A 156 -8.69 -3.00 -11.47
C PHE A 156 -8.83 -3.90 -10.25
N GLN A 157 -7.72 -4.49 -9.80
CA GLN A 157 -7.63 -5.15 -8.52
C GLN A 157 -7.28 -4.14 -7.42
N ALA A 158 -8.18 -3.97 -6.46
CA ALA A 158 -7.93 -3.22 -5.24
C ALA A 158 -6.91 -3.97 -4.37
N THR A 159 -5.82 -3.29 -4.02
CA THR A 159 -4.73 -3.85 -3.22
C THR A 159 -4.34 -2.90 -2.10
N ILE A 160 -4.20 -3.40 -0.87
CA ILE A 160 -3.65 -2.66 0.26
C ILE A 160 -2.31 -3.26 0.64
N VAL A 161 -1.34 -2.40 0.93
CA VAL A 161 -0.04 -2.75 1.52
C VAL A 161 0.25 -1.74 2.63
N GLU A 162 0.68 -2.20 3.79
CA GLU A 162 1.09 -1.29 4.88
C GLU A 162 2.61 -1.17 4.90
N PRO A 163 3.16 -0.02 5.33
CA PRO A 163 4.60 0.10 5.55
C PRO A 163 5.06 -0.85 6.66
N LYS A 164 6.26 -1.42 6.48
CA LYS A 164 7.02 -2.06 7.56
C LYS A 164 7.49 -0.97 8.52
N ASP A 165 6.64 -0.61 9.47
CA ASP A 165 7.00 0.32 10.53
C ASP A 165 7.69 -0.50 11.63
N GLY A 166 9.03 -0.53 11.57
CA GLY A 166 9.92 -1.50 12.23
C GLY A 166 9.83 -1.63 13.75
N GLU A 167 8.98 -0.83 14.41
CA GLU A 167 8.73 -0.89 15.86
C GLU A 167 7.26 -1.17 16.22
N LYS A 168 6.32 -0.99 15.28
CA LYS A 168 4.88 -0.97 15.59
C LYS A 168 4.24 -2.35 15.55
N PHE A 169 4.66 -3.17 14.58
CA PHE A 169 4.16 -4.53 14.40
C PHE A 169 5.28 -5.48 14.00
N GLU A 170 5.52 -6.49 14.82
CA GLU A 170 6.55 -7.51 14.57
C GLU A 170 6.20 -8.46 13.41
N SER A 171 4.92 -8.55 13.04
CA SER A 171 4.45 -9.43 11.97
C SER A 171 3.16 -8.92 11.30
N PHE A 172 2.85 -9.46 10.12
CA PHE A 172 1.57 -9.22 9.46
C PHE A 172 0.37 -9.62 10.33
N GLU A 173 0.50 -10.71 11.08
CA GLU A 173 -0.51 -11.17 12.02
C GLU A 173 -0.74 -10.18 13.17
N ALA A 174 0.34 -9.59 13.71
CA ALA A 174 0.23 -8.56 14.74
C ALA A 174 -0.50 -7.31 14.22
N LEU A 175 -0.21 -6.87 12.99
CA LEU A 175 -0.91 -5.76 12.34
C LEU A 175 -2.42 -6.05 12.16
N LEU A 176 -2.75 -7.28 11.77
CA LEU A 176 -4.13 -7.71 11.56
C LEU A 176 -4.91 -7.93 12.87
N ALA A 177 -4.21 -8.30 13.94
CA ALA A 177 -4.78 -8.46 15.29
C ALA A 177 -4.98 -7.12 16.02
N ASP A 178 -4.39 -6.02 15.52
CA ASP A 178 -4.63 -4.71 16.10
C ASP A 178 -6.11 -4.31 16.00
N ALA A 179 -6.60 -3.54 16.97
CA ALA A 179 -8.02 -3.31 17.17
C ALA A 179 -8.40 -1.83 17.09
N ALA A 180 -9.41 -1.52 16.28
CA ALA A 180 -10.01 -0.20 16.18
C ALA A 180 -11.32 -0.13 16.99
N PRO A 181 -11.71 1.04 17.53
CA PRO A 181 -13.06 1.23 18.08
C PRO A 181 -14.10 1.01 16.98
N VAL A 182 -15.34 0.65 17.33
CA VAL A 182 -16.39 0.47 16.30
C VAL A 182 -16.73 1.79 15.59
N LEU A 183 -16.94 2.87 16.36
CA LEU A 183 -17.36 4.17 15.85
C LEU A 183 -16.31 5.23 16.16
N SER A 184 -16.12 6.17 15.23
CA SER A 184 -15.30 7.36 15.47
C SER A 184 -15.88 8.17 16.64
N GLY A 185 -15.01 8.65 17.54
CA GLY A 185 -15.42 9.48 18.69
C GLY A 185 -16.11 8.75 19.85
N SER A 186 -16.49 7.47 19.69
CA SER A 186 -17.19 6.70 20.75
C SER A 186 -16.26 6.09 21.80
N GLY A 187 -14.95 6.09 21.55
CA GLY A 187 -13.93 5.61 22.47
C GLY A 187 -12.99 6.73 22.83
N GLY A 188 -13.28 7.44 23.92
CA GLY A 188 -12.28 8.27 24.58
C GLY A 188 -11.16 7.34 25.05
N ARG A 189 -9.92 7.65 24.62
CA ARG A 189 -8.72 7.08 25.24
C ARG A 189 -8.72 7.56 26.69
N ARG A 190 -8.91 6.64 27.64
CA ARG A 190 -8.85 6.95 29.07
C ARG A 190 -7.46 7.50 29.39
N GLU A 191 -7.35 8.29 30.45
CA GLU A 191 -6.04 8.78 30.94
C GLU A 191 -5.04 7.62 31.15
N ASP A 192 -5.55 6.43 31.51
CA ASP A 192 -4.77 5.20 31.69
C ASP A 192 -4.33 4.52 30.36
N GLY A 193 -4.61 5.12 29.21
CA GLY A 193 -4.33 4.56 27.88
C GLY A 193 -5.32 3.49 27.40
N GLY A 194 -6.27 3.06 28.25
CA GLY A 194 -7.33 2.11 27.90
C GLY A 194 -8.42 2.75 27.02
N TRP A 195 -8.91 2.02 26.02
CA TRP A 195 -10.04 2.48 25.20
C TRP A 195 -11.37 2.14 25.88
N THR A 196 -12.33 3.08 25.84
CA THR A 196 -13.72 2.79 26.24
C THR A 196 -14.51 2.24 25.04
N GLY A 197 -15.29 1.19 25.26
CA GLY A 197 -16.19 0.62 24.26
C GLY A 197 -15.67 -0.62 23.51
N ARG A 198 -16.50 -1.14 22.59
CA ARG A 198 -16.20 -2.34 21.81
C ARG A 198 -15.11 -2.01 20.78
N ARG A 199 -14.07 -2.84 20.74
CA ARG A 199 -13.05 -2.82 19.69
C ARG A 199 -13.23 -4.01 18.75
N ILE A 200 -12.78 -3.85 17.53
CA ILE A 200 -12.80 -4.88 16.49
C ILE A 200 -11.44 -4.91 15.83
N GLU A 201 -10.90 -6.11 15.64
CA GLU A 201 -9.64 -6.34 14.95
C GLU A 201 -9.69 -5.87 13.49
N VAL A 202 -8.57 -5.32 13.02
CA VAL A 202 -8.34 -4.90 11.63
C VAL A 202 -8.65 -6.05 10.67
N ARG A 203 -8.23 -7.28 11.00
CA ARG A 203 -8.54 -8.50 10.25
C ARG A 203 -10.03 -8.62 9.95
N ARG A 204 -10.87 -8.42 10.97
CA ARG A 204 -12.33 -8.56 10.84
C ARG A 204 -12.94 -7.41 10.06
N ILE A 205 -12.38 -6.20 10.17
CA ILE A 205 -12.86 -5.03 9.44
C ILE A 205 -12.55 -5.17 7.94
N LEU A 206 -11.27 -5.39 7.60
CA LEU A 206 -10.81 -5.53 6.21
C LEU A 206 -11.25 -6.84 5.57
N GLY A 207 -11.39 -7.93 6.34
CA GLY A 207 -11.82 -9.24 5.86
C GLY A 207 -13.24 -9.29 5.28
N ARG A 208 -14.04 -8.24 5.50
CA ARG A 208 -15.33 -8.05 4.82
C ARG A 208 -15.19 -7.70 3.34
N TRP A 209 -14.04 -7.14 2.96
CA TRP A 209 -13.79 -6.54 1.65
C TRP A 209 -12.63 -7.22 0.91
N PHE A 210 -11.62 -7.66 1.65
CA PHE A 210 -10.35 -8.16 1.13
C PHE A 210 -10.03 -9.57 1.62
N ARG A 211 -9.24 -10.28 0.81
CA ARG A 211 -8.49 -11.48 1.25
C ARG A 211 -7.09 -11.08 1.68
N PHE A 212 -6.47 -11.85 2.57
CA PHE A 212 -5.10 -11.61 3.03
C PHE A 212 -4.14 -12.55 2.32
N GLN A 213 -2.99 -12.04 1.88
CA GLN A 213 -1.96 -12.81 1.18
C GLN A 213 -0.57 -12.30 1.57
N THR A 214 0.44 -13.15 1.45
CA THR A 214 1.84 -12.77 1.60
C THR A 214 2.35 -12.11 0.31
N GLY A 215 3.05 -10.98 0.43
CA GLY A 215 3.69 -10.30 -0.69
C GLY A 215 4.88 -11.10 -1.25
N GLN A 216 5.26 -10.84 -2.50
CA GLN A 216 6.40 -11.53 -3.13
C GLN A 216 7.75 -11.22 -2.45
N TRP A 217 7.82 -10.12 -1.70
CA TRP A 217 9.02 -9.72 -0.93
C TRP A 217 9.26 -10.54 0.34
N ASP A 218 8.29 -11.34 0.78
CA ASP A 218 8.46 -12.26 1.91
C ASP A 218 8.66 -13.72 1.44
N VAL A 219 8.79 -13.96 0.14
CA VAL A 219 9.08 -15.29 -0.42
C VAL A 219 10.59 -15.41 -0.59
N GLU A 220 11.24 -16.11 0.35
CA GLU A 220 12.65 -16.56 0.24
C GLU A 220 12.86 -17.55 -0.92
#